data_AF-A0A660Q4E5-F1
#
_entry.id   AF-A0A660Q4E5-F1
#
_cell.length_a   1.000
_cell.length_b   1.000
_cell.length_c   1.000
_cell.angle_alpha   90.00
_cell.angle_beta   90.00
_cell.angle_gamma   90.00
#
_symmetry.space_group_name_H-M   'P 1'
#
loop_
_entity.id
_entity.type
_entity.pdbx_description
1 polymer ?
#
loop_
_entity_poly.entity_id
_entity_poly.type
_entity_poly.pdbx_seq_one_letter_code
_entity_poly.pdbx_strand_id
1 'polypeptide(L)'
;MLQIEEIFCDIMGVRLFAESYLHAFSYLLAPGNGSQRSLRYPKITKRILLLRRAAEALKVDIPQDFTESFLPEDDPTDPTTAFLVSIADTVSESCFPDLLHRVQQIADTKKIPIRDVQKVGKIADRFKKWVVPTTEYENLVDILCAAWKCSLDQSLWEHIPQLRRTAWERVLRDLAYKSMEVSEVYLRLQKAGVSTEAS
;
A
#
# COMPACT_ATOMS: atom_id res chain seq x y z
N MET A 1 -9.15 -20.89 -7.13
CA MET A 1 -9.92 -19.68 -6.79
C MET A 1 -9.13 -18.78 -5.85
N LEU A 2 -8.64 -19.29 -4.71
CA LEU A 2 -7.85 -18.50 -3.72
C LEU A 2 -6.64 -17.77 -4.31
N GLN A 3 -5.91 -18.36 -5.26
CA GLN A 3 -4.78 -17.67 -5.91
C GLN A 3 -5.19 -16.41 -6.69
N ILE A 4 -6.30 -16.49 -7.43
CA ILE A 4 -6.85 -15.36 -8.20
C ILE A 4 -7.36 -14.26 -7.26
N GLU A 5 -8.01 -14.67 -6.16
CA GLU A 5 -8.47 -13.75 -5.12
C GLU A 5 -7.31 -13.01 -4.46
N GLU A 6 -6.22 -13.71 -4.15
CA GLU A 6 -5.02 -13.08 -3.60
C GLU A 6 -4.42 -12.06 -4.57
N ILE A 7 -4.32 -12.39 -5.86
CA ILE A 7 -3.83 -11.47 -6.90
C ILE A 7 -4.77 -10.25 -7.03
N PHE A 8 -6.08 -10.46 -6.97
CA PHE A 8 -7.05 -9.36 -6.97
C PHE A 8 -6.84 -8.43 -5.77
N CYS A 9 -6.69 -9.00 -4.57
CA CYS A 9 -6.44 -8.26 -3.33
C CYS A 9 -5.11 -7.49 -3.39
N ASP A 10 -4.06 -8.09 -3.95
CA ASP A 10 -2.76 -7.45 -4.16
C ASP A 10 -2.89 -6.21 -5.07
N ILE A 11 -3.54 -6.37 -6.23
CA ILE A 11 -3.75 -5.26 -7.17
C ILE A 11 -4.64 -4.18 -6.54
N MET A 12 -5.71 -4.58 -5.85
CA MET A 12 -6.60 -3.65 -5.14
C MET A 12 -5.82 -2.89 -4.05
N GLY A 13 -4.97 -3.57 -3.30
CA GLY A 13 -4.10 -2.97 -2.29
C GLY A 13 -3.23 -1.86 -2.87
N VAL A 14 -2.54 -2.13 -3.99
CA VAL A 14 -1.76 -1.12 -4.72
C VAL A 14 -2.64 0.02 -5.23
N ARG A 15 -3.84 -0.27 -5.76
CA ARG A 15 -4.76 0.77 -6.24
C ARG A 15 -5.30 1.68 -5.13
N LEU A 16 -5.51 1.15 -3.93
CA LEU A 16 -6.06 1.88 -2.79
C LEU A 16 -5.00 2.66 -2.01
N PHE A 17 -3.81 2.08 -1.85
CA PHE A 17 -2.80 2.59 -0.93
C PHE A 17 -1.45 2.91 -1.59
N ALA A 18 -1.33 2.74 -2.90
CA ALA A 18 -0.13 3.04 -3.69
C ALA A 18 1.14 2.45 -3.06
N GLU A 19 2.23 3.21 -2.98
CA GLU A 19 3.53 2.74 -2.45
C GLU A 19 3.45 2.33 -0.98
N SER A 20 2.48 2.87 -0.21
CA SER A 20 2.26 2.45 1.18
C SER A 20 1.90 0.97 1.29
N TYR A 21 1.18 0.43 0.29
CA TYR A 21 0.88 -1.00 0.26
C TYR A 21 2.16 -1.82 0.12
N LEU A 22 3.06 -1.42 -0.78
CA LEU A 22 4.31 -2.12 -1.04
C LEU A 22 5.24 -2.07 0.19
N HIS A 23 5.31 -0.91 0.86
CA HIS A 23 6.03 -0.79 2.13
C HIS A 23 5.46 -1.68 3.23
N ALA A 24 4.14 -1.68 3.40
CA ALA A 24 3.49 -2.53 4.40
C ALA A 24 3.67 -4.02 4.07
N PHE A 25 3.58 -4.38 2.79
CA PHE A 25 3.79 -5.74 2.30
C PHE A 25 5.20 -6.23 2.61
N SER A 26 6.23 -5.44 2.29
CA SER A 26 7.62 -5.74 2.66
C SER A 26 7.81 -5.80 4.16
N TYR A 27 7.31 -4.81 4.91
CA TYR A 27 7.45 -4.79 6.37
C TYR A 27 6.86 -6.04 7.06
N LEU A 28 5.73 -6.55 6.58
CA LEU A 28 5.04 -7.68 7.21
C LEU A 28 5.54 -9.05 6.72
N LEU A 29 5.98 -9.13 5.47
CA LEU A 29 6.24 -10.41 4.80
C LEU A 29 7.71 -10.63 4.43
N ALA A 30 8.56 -9.59 4.42
CA ALA A 30 9.98 -9.75 4.16
C ALA A 30 10.75 -10.17 5.45
N PRO A 31 11.81 -10.98 5.33
CA PRO A 31 12.24 -11.66 4.11
C PRO A 31 11.40 -12.91 3.79
N GLY A 32 10.41 -13.23 4.63
CA GLY A 32 9.65 -14.48 4.59
C GLY A 32 10.35 -15.56 5.42
N ASN A 33 9.80 -16.78 5.39
CA ASN A 33 10.34 -17.93 6.11
C ASN A 33 11.21 -18.84 5.22
N GLY A 34 11.36 -18.54 3.92
CA GLY A 34 12.19 -19.32 2.99
C GLY A 34 11.84 -20.82 2.96
N SER A 35 10.60 -21.16 3.30
CA SER A 35 10.15 -22.54 3.46
C SER A 35 9.33 -23.01 2.27
N GLN A 36 8.76 -24.21 2.39
CA GLN A 36 7.83 -24.76 1.42
C GLN A 36 6.63 -23.82 1.22
N ARG A 37 6.33 -23.51 -0.05
CA ARG A 37 5.21 -22.64 -0.41
C ARG A 37 3.87 -23.17 0.09
N SER A 38 2.91 -22.27 0.27
CA SER A 38 1.51 -22.68 0.34
C SER A 38 0.99 -23.15 -1.02
N LEU A 39 0.26 -24.27 -1.03
CA LEU A 39 -0.40 -24.78 -2.24
C LEU A 39 -1.63 -23.93 -2.64
N ARG A 40 -2.19 -23.17 -1.69
CA ARG A 40 -3.42 -22.40 -1.88
C ARG A 40 -3.19 -20.98 -2.36
N TYR A 41 -1.97 -20.47 -2.19
CA TYR A 41 -1.59 -19.12 -2.56
C TYR A 41 -0.52 -19.13 -3.66
N PRO A 42 -0.43 -18.06 -4.47
CA PRO A 42 0.69 -17.92 -5.39
C PRO A 42 1.99 -17.81 -4.58
N LYS A 43 3.11 -18.27 -5.15
CA LYS A 43 4.41 -18.05 -4.52
C LYS A 43 4.67 -16.58 -4.25
N ILE A 44 5.39 -16.28 -3.18
CA ILE A 44 5.79 -14.92 -2.84
C ILE A 44 6.52 -14.24 -4.01
N THR A 45 7.43 -14.96 -4.70
CA THR A 45 8.15 -14.44 -5.87
C THR A 45 7.22 -14.07 -7.02
N LYS A 46 6.16 -14.84 -7.23
CA LYS A 46 5.13 -14.53 -8.23
C LYS A 46 4.28 -13.34 -7.80
N ARG A 47 3.88 -13.25 -6.53
CA ARG A 47 3.14 -12.10 -6.00
C ARG A 47 3.94 -10.81 -6.15
N ILE A 48 5.23 -10.82 -5.79
CA ILE A 48 6.13 -9.67 -5.95
C ILE A 48 6.19 -9.22 -7.41
N LEU A 49 6.35 -10.15 -8.35
CA LEU A 49 6.36 -9.84 -9.79
C LEU A 49 5.05 -9.18 -10.23
N LEU A 50 3.89 -9.71 -9.80
CA LEU A 50 2.59 -9.17 -10.15
C LEU A 50 2.31 -7.82 -9.47
N LEU A 51 2.74 -7.63 -8.23
CA LEU A 51 2.69 -6.36 -7.52
C LEU A 51 3.52 -5.29 -8.23
N ARG A 52 4.72 -5.65 -8.71
CA ARG A 52 5.57 -4.75 -9.50
C ARG A 52 4.87 -4.31 -10.80
N ARG A 53 4.31 -5.27 -11.53
CA ARG A 53 3.52 -5.00 -12.75
C ARG A 53 2.29 -4.14 -12.47
N ALA A 54 1.61 -4.37 -11.36
CA ALA A 54 0.46 -3.57 -10.95
C ALA A 54 0.88 -2.14 -10.61
N ALA A 55 1.96 -1.97 -9.85
CA ALA A 55 2.51 -0.66 -9.51
C ALA A 55 2.94 0.12 -10.77
N GLU A 56 3.64 -0.51 -11.70
CA GLU A 56 4.02 0.08 -12.99
C GLU A 56 2.77 0.54 -13.77
N ALA A 57 1.76 -0.33 -13.91
CA ALA A 57 0.54 -0.01 -14.63
C ALA A 57 -0.27 1.12 -13.96
N LEU A 58 -0.21 1.21 -12.63
CA LEU A 58 -0.89 2.22 -11.82
C LEU A 58 -0.03 3.47 -11.58
N LYS A 59 1.19 3.54 -12.13
CA LYS A 59 2.15 4.65 -11.94
C LYS A 59 2.46 4.93 -10.47
N VAL A 60 2.63 3.85 -9.72
CA VAL A 60 3.01 3.86 -8.29
C VAL A 60 4.51 3.64 -8.18
N ASP A 61 5.14 4.40 -7.29
CA ASP A 61 6.56 4.29 -7.02
C ASP A 61 6.86 2.96 -6.30
N ILE A 62 7.89 2.25 -6.75
CA ILE A 62 8.26 0.94 -6.20
C ILE A 62 9.41 1.15 -5.23
N PRO A 63 9.34 0.63 -3.98
CA PRO A 63 10.42 0.76 -3.03
C PRO A 63 11.73 0.21 -3.57
N GLN A 64 12.84 0.86 -3.22
CA GLN A 64 14.17 0.36 -3.56
C GLN A 64 14.36 -1.04 -2.95
N ASP A 65 14.98 -1.93 -3.72
CA ASP A 65 15.28 -3.32 -3.32
C ASP A 65 14.03 -4.14 -2.93
N PHE A 66 12.83 -3.72 -3.37
CA PHE A 66 11.59 -4.40 -3.00
C PHE A 66 11.60 -5.87 -3.41
N THR A 67 12.11 -6.20 -4.60
CA THR A 67 12.11 -7.60 -5.08
C THR A 67 13.12 -8.45 -4.33
N GLU A 68 14.26 -7.84 -4.01
CA GLU A 68 15.43 -8.44 -3.37
C GLU A 68 15.23 -8.67 -1.87
N SER A 69 14.26 -7.98 -1.27
CA SER A 69 13.96 -8.10 0.15
C SER A 69 13.36 -9.45 0.56
N PHE A 70 12.94 -10.31 -0.39
CA PHE A 70 12.23 -11.55 -0.12
C PHE A 70 13.03 -12.81 -0.49
N LEU A 71 12.96 -13.82 0.38
CA LEU A 71 13.51 -15.14 0.14
C LEU A 71 12.57 -15.95 -0.76
N PRO A 72 13.12 -16.73 -1.71
CA PRO A 72 12.32 -17.62 -2.54
C PRO A 72 11.73 -18.76 -1.71
N GLU A 73 10.55 -19.23 -2.13
CA GLU A 73 9.90 -20.42 -1.58
C GLU A 73 10.15 -21.64 -2.48
N ASP A 74 10.27 -22.81 -1.86
CA ASP A 74 10.44 -24.08 -2.56
C ASP A 74 9.13 -24.59 -3.17
N ASP A 75 9.25 -25.26 -4.31
CA ASP A 75 8.14 -26.02 -4.91
C ASP A 75 7.85 -27.33 -4.18
N PRO A 76 6.63 -27.88 -4.33
CA PRO A 76 6.33 -29.21 -3.85
C PRO A 76 7.27 -30.25 -4.48
N THR A 77 7.78 -31.17 -3.66
CA THR A 77 8.65 -32.26 -4.13
C THR A 77 7.87 -33.37 -4.85
N ASP A 78 6.58 -33.53 -4.55
CA ASP A 78 5.69 -34.48 -5.22
C ASP A 78 5.38 -34.01 -6.66
N PRO A 79 5.70 -34.81 -7.70
CA PRO A 79 5.54 -34.40 -9.10
C PRO A 79 4.11 -34.07 -9.50
N THR A 80 3.13 -34.80 -8.97
CA THR A 80 1.70 -34.58 -9.29
C THR A 80 1.24 -33.24 -8.74
N THR A 81 1.59 -32.97 -7.48
CA THR A 81 1.29 -31.70 -6.81
C THR A 81 1.99 -30.54 -7.51
N ALA A 82 3.28 -30.69 -7.85
CA ALA A 82 4.03 -29.68 -8.57
C ALA A 82 3.38 -29.33 -9.93
N PHE A 83 2.91 -30.34 -10.66
CA PHE A 83 2.19 -30.14 -11.93
C PHE A 83 0.85 -29.41 -11.73
N LEU A 84 0.04 -29.82 -10.75
CA LEU A 84 -1.25 -29.16 -10.48
C LEU A 84 -1.05 -27.69 -10.05
N VAL A 85 -0.04 -27.43 -9.24
CA VAL A 85 0.33 -26.08 -8.79
C VAL A 85 0.81 -25.23 -9.96
N SER A 86 1.61 -25.77 -10.88
CA SER A 86 2.08 -25.01 -12.05
C SER A 86 0.94 -24.64 -13.01
N ILE A 87 -0.07 -25.51 -13.15
CA ILE A 87 -1.31 -25.17 -13.86
C ILE A 87 -2.02 -24.02 -13.15
N ALA A 88 -2.20 -24.10 -11.83
CA ALA A 88 -2.87 -23.06 -11.05
C ALA A 88 -2.15 -21.72 -11.18
N ASP A 89 -0.81 -21.72 -11.09
CA ASP A 89 0.00 -20.51 -11.24
C ASP A 89 -0.14 -19.92 -12.65
N THR A 90 -0.09 -20.76 -13.70
CA THR A 90 -0.23 -20.33 -15.09
C THR A 90 -1.61 -19.71 -15.36
N VAL A 91 -2.67 -20.37 -14.90
CA VAL A 91 -4.05 -19.87 -15.07
C VAL A 91 -4.22 -18.56 -14.31
N SER A 92 -3.79 -18.49 -13.06
CA SER A 92 -3.94 -17.29 -12.23
C SER A 92 -3.15 -16.10 -12.81
N GLU A 93 -1.94 -16.34 -13.33
CA GLU A 93 -1.13 -15.33 -14.01
C GLU A 93 -1.79 -14.83 -15.31
N SER A 94 -2.42 -15.73 -16.08
CA SER A 94 -3.14 -15.34 -17.31
C SER A 94 -4.32 -14.42 -17.05
N CYS A 95 -4.95 -14.49 -15.86
CA CYS A 95 -6.04 -13.61 -15.47
C CYS A 95 -5.59 -12.20 -15.04
N PHE A 96 -4.29 -11.96 -14.84
CA PHE A 96 -3.79 -10.68 -14.32
C PHE A 96 -4.29 -9.45 -15.08
N PRO A 97 -4.26 -9.39 -16.43
CA PRO A 97 -4.74 -8.20 -17.16
C PRO A 97 -6.21 -7.90 -16.90
N ASP A 98 -7.06 -8.93 -16.88
CA ASP A 98 -8.50 -8.79 -16.64
C ASP A 98 -8.78 -8.36 -15.20
N LEU A 99 -8.05 -8.91 -14.22
CA LEU A 99 -8.15 -8.52 -12.83
C LEU A 99 -7.74 -7.06 -12.63
N LEU A 100 -6.63 -6.64 -13.25
CA LEU A 100 -6.15 -5.26 -13.19
C LEU A 100 -7.18 -4.30 -13.76
N HIS A 101 -7.72 -4.61 -14.94
CA HIS A 101 -8.78 -3.81 -15.55
C HIS A 101 -10.01 -3.73 -14.65
N ARG A 102 -10.43 -4.85 -14.06
CA ARG A 102 -11.60 -4.90 -13.18
C ARG A 102 -11.40 -4.12 -11.89
N VAL A 103 -10.21 -4.17 -11.28
CA VAL A 103 -9.88 -3.37 -10.09
C VAL A 103 -9.97 -1.87 -10.42
N GLN A 104 -9.39 -1.44 -11.55
CA GLN A 104 -9.49 -0.05 -12.00
C GLN A 104 -10.95 0.37 -12.18
N GLN A 105 -11.74 -0.42 -12.90
CA GLN A 105 -13.18 -0.15 -13.09
C GLN A 105 -13.93 0.00 -11.76
N ILE A 106 -13.70 -0.90 -10.79
CA ILE A 106 -14.36 -0.84 -9.48
C ILE A 106 -13.97 0.44 -8.74
N ALA A 107 -12.66 0.73 -8.66
CA ALA A 107 -12.14 1.88 -7.95
C ALA A 107 -12.64 3.20 -8.57
N ASP A 108 -12.64 3.30 -9.90
CA ASP A 108 -13.04 4.50 -10.63
C ASP A 108 -14.55 4.71 -10.56
N THR A 109 -15.35 3.65 -10.66
CA THR A 109 -16.82 3.71 -10.47
C THR A 109 -17.18 4.21 -9.07
N LYS A 110 -16.41 3.79 -8.06
CA LYS A 110 -16.57 4.24 -6.67
C LYS A 110 -15.90 5.60 -6.40
N LYS A 111 -15.28 6.22 -7.42
CA LYS A 111 -14.53 7.47 -7.32
C LYS A 111 -13.49 7.45 -6.20
N ILE A 112 -12.85 6.29 -6.01
CA ILE A 112 -11.81 6.14 -5.00
C ILE A 112 -10.63 7.02 -5.41
N PRO A 113 -10.15 7.90 -4.50
CA PRO A 113 -9.01 8.77 -4.78
C PRO A 113 -7.81 7.98 -5.29
N ILE A 114 -7.05 8.63 -6.17
CA ILE A 114 -5.72 8.17 -6.59
C ILE A 114 -4.71 9.04 -5.85
N ARG A 115 -3.60 8.44 -5.46
CA ARG A 115 -2.49 9.15 -4.82
C ARG A 115 -2.01 10.32 -5.69
N ASP A 116 -1.83 11.47 -5.07
CA ASP A 116 -1.23 12.66 -5.66
C ASP A 116 0.17 12.90 -5.06
N VAL A 117 1.21 12.75 -5.90
CA VAL A 117 2.63 12.94 -5.54
C VAL A 117 2.88 14.30 -4.88
N GLN A 118 2.23 15.36 -5.38
CA GLN A 118 2.45 16.71 -4.89
C GLN A 118 1.84 16.88 -3.51
N LYS A 119 0.65 16.33 -3.28
CA LYS A 119 0.01 16.32 -1.96
C LYS A 119 0.82 15.51 -0.95
N VAL A 120 1.27 14.31 -1.33
CA VAL A 120 2.17 13.49 -0.51
C VAL A 120 3.40 14.30 -0.08
N GLY A 121 4.03 15.00 -1.02
CA GLY A 121 5.17 15.88 -0.73
C GLY A 121 4.84 16.99 0.27
N LYS A 122 3.71 17.69 0.08
CA LYS A 122 3.26 18.75 0.99
C LYS A 122 2.96 18.24 2.40
N ILE A 123 2.30 17.08 2.52
CA ILE A 123 1.99 16.46 3.81
C ILE A 123 3.28 16.03 4.51
N ALA A 124 4.19 15.35 3.79
CA ALA A 124 5.48 14.94 4.33
C ALA A 124 6.32 16.15 4.79
N ASP A 125 6.31 17.25 4.03
CA ASP A 125 6.97 18.50 4.41
C ASP A 125 6.38 19.09 5.70
N ARG A 126 5.05 19.01 5.89
CA ARG A 126 4.41 19.44 7.14
C ARG A 126 4.86 18.58 8.32
N PHE A 127 4.87 17.26 8.16
CA PHE A 127 5.35 16.35 9.20
C PHE A 127 6.81 16.62 9.53
N LYS A 128 7.66 16.78 8.51
CA LYS A 128 9.11 16.98 8.66
C LYS A 128 9.46 18.33 9.28
N LYS A 129 8.94 19.44 8.74
CA LYS A 129 9.38 20.80 9.09
C LYS A 129 8.70 21.36 10.33
N TRP A 130 7.43 21.02 10.52
CA TRP A 130 6.59 21.68 11.54
C TRP A 130 6.09 20.72 12.62
N VAL A 131 6.19 19.40 12.40
CA VAL A 131 5.71 18.36 13.34
C VAL A 131 4.23 18.59 13.69
N VAL A 132 3.42 18.91 12.68
CA VAL A 132 1.97 19.14 12.81
C VAL A 132 1.18 18.26 11.84
N PRO A 133 -0.03 17.80 12.21
CA PRO A 133 -0.90 17.09 11.29
C PRO A 133 -1.39 18.02 10.16
N THR A 134 -2.05 17.45 9.17
CA THR A 134 -2.77 18.24 8.15
C THR A 134 -3.89 19.04 8.83
N THR A 135 -4.21 20.21 8.26
CA THR A 135 -5.26 21.12 8.78
C THR A 135 -6.47 21.20 7.84
N GLU A 136 -6.36 20.54 6.70
CA GLU A 136 -7.32 20.53 5.61
C GLU A 136 -7.66 19.08 5.28
N TYR A 137 -8.72 18.91 4.49
CA TYR A 137 -9.08 17.60 3.96
C TYR A 137 -7.99 17.06 3.02
N GLU A 138 -7.45 15.89 3.34
CA GLU A 138 -6.54 15.13 2.49
C GLU A 138 -7.02 13.68 2.35
N ASN A 139 -6.71 13.04 1.22
CA ASN A 139 -7.06 11.64 1.03
C ASN A 139 -6.21 10.73 1.93
N LEU A 140 -6.79 9.63 2.40
CA LEU A 140 -6.08 8.65 3.23
C LEU A 140 -4.82 8.11 2.56
N VAL A 141 -4.87 7.84 1.25
CA VAL A 141 -3.72 7.35 0.48
C VAL A 141 -2.56 8.36 0.49
N ASP A 142 -2.84 9.67 0.37
CA ASP A 142 -1.81 10.70 0.37
C ASP A 142 -1.15 10.83 1.75
N ILE A 143 -1.96 10.75 2.82
CA ILE A 143 -1.48 10.78 4.22
C ILE A 143 -0.59 9.57 4.52
N LEU A 144 -1.02 8.36 4.12
CA LEU A 144 -0.28 7.12 4.36
C LEU A 144 1.06 7.12 3.59
N CYS A 145 1.05 7.53 2.32
CA CYS A 145 2.28 7.60 1.53
C CYS A 145 3.25 8.64 2.10
N ALA A 146 2.74 9.77 2.59
CA ALA A 146 3.56 10.77 3.27
C ALA A 146 4.16 10.23 4.58
N ALA A 147 3.39 9.49 5.36
CA ALA A 147 3.87 8.86 6.59
C ALA A 147 5.00 7.85 6.31
N TRP A 148 4.85 6.97 5.31
CA TRP A 148 5.92 6.05 4.91
C TRP A 148 7.16 6.78 4.39
N LYS A 149 6.97 7.82 3.58
CA LYS A 149 8.09 8.65 3.11
C LYS A 149 8.88 9.25 4.27
N CYS A 150 8.18 9.72 5.32
CA CYS A 150 8.82 10.21 6.53
C CYS A 150 9.45 9.09 7.36
N SER A 151 8.84 7.91 7.47
CA SER A 151 9.39 6.82 8.29
C SER A 151 10.70 6.25 7.73
N LEU A 152 10.89 6.35 6.41
CA LEU A 152 12.11 5.93 5.73
C LEU A 152 13.24 6.97 5.81
N ASP A 153 12.93 8.22 6.17
CA ASP A 153 13.92 9.28 6.34
C ASP A 153 14.62 9.14 7.70
N GLN A 154 15.81 8.56 7.70
CA GLN A 154 16.63 8.39 8.91
C GLN A 154 17.04 9.73 9.56
N SER A 155 16.94 10.84 8.80
CA SER A 155 17.28 12.19 9.23
C SER A 155 16.06 13.06 9.56
N LEU A 156 14.84 12.48 9.55
CA LEU A 156 13.56 13.20 9.54
C LEU A 156 13.53 14.42 10.46
N TRP A 157 13.91 14.25 11.73
CA TRP A 157 13.87 15.30 12.74
C TRP A 157 15.19 15.51 13.47
N GLU A 158 16.34 15.19 12.85
CA GLU A 158 17.66 15.46 13.47
C GLU A 158 17.86 16.94 13.78
N HIS A 159 17.22 17.81 13.01
CA HIS A 159 17.24 19.26 13.17
C HIS A 159 16.30 19.79 14.27
N ILE A 160 15.50 18.92 14.93
CA ILE A 160 14.54 19.30 15.98
C ILE A 160 15.03 18.71 17.32
N PRO A 161 15.88 19.44 18.07
CA PRO A 161 16.57 18.88 19.25
C PRO A 161 15.62 18.49 20.39
N GLN A 162 14.41 19.05 20.43
CA GLN A 162 13.38 18.72 21.42
C GLN A 162 12.80 17.31 21.22
N LEU A 163 12.95 16.73 20.02
CA LEU A 163 12.36 15.45 19.68
C LEU A 163 13.39 14.33 19.68
N ARG A 164 13.42 13.57 20.77
CA ARG A 164 14.31 12.40 20.92
C ARG A 164 14.00 11.35 19.85
N ARG A 165 15.05 10.73 19.30
CA ARG A 165 14.95 9.67 18.29
C ARG A 165 14.03 8.51 18.69
N THR A 166 14.02 8.14 19.96
CA THR A 166 13.14 7.09 20.51
C THR A 166 11.65 7.42 20.45
N ALA A 167 11.29 8.70 20.30
CA ALA A 167 9.90 9.13 20.18
C ALA A 167 9.42 9.29 18.72
N TRP A 168 10.32 9.19 17.74
CA TRP A 168 10.01 9.56 16.35
C TRP A 168 8.88 8.72 15.76
N GLU A 169 8.95 7.40 15.86
CA GLU A 169 7.89 6.53 15.33
C GLU A 169 6.53 6.84 15.94
N ARG A 170 6.48 7.04 17.27
CA ARG A 170 5.24 7.40 17.95
C ARG A 170 4.69 8.72 17.43
N VAL A 171 5.53 9.76 17.35
CA VAL A 171 5.12 11.09 16.89
C VAL A 171 4.63 11.02 15.45
N LEU A 172 5.34 10.31 14.57
CA LEU A 172 4.93 10.16 13.17
C LEU A 172 3.59 9.43 13.04
N ARG A 173 3.37 8.36 13.82
CA ARG A 173 2.06 7.71 13.89
C ARG A 173 0.98 8.68 14.36
N ASP A 174 1.23 9.44 15.41
CA ASP A 174 0.27 10.43 15.93
C ASP A 174 -0.07 11.50 14.88
N LEU A 175 0.93 11.97 14.11
CA LEU A 175 0.73 12.93 13.02
C LEU A 175 -0.13 12.34 11.90
N ALA A 176 0.16 11.11 11.49
CA ALA A 176 -0.62 10.41 10.47
C ALA A 176 -2.06 10.20 10.93
N TYR A 177 -2.28 9.66 12.13
CA TYR A 177 -3.61 9.43 12.69
C TYR A 177 -4.42 10.72 12.82
N LYS A 178 -3.84 11.77 13.41
CA LYS A 178 -4.54 13.06 13.54
C LYS A 178 -4.88 13.69 12.19
N SER A 179 -4.03 13.51 11.18
CA SER A 179 -4.33 13.97 9.82
C SER A 179 -5.53 13.23 9.22
N MET A 180 -5.64 11.92 9.48
CA MET A 180 -6.82 11.14 9.06
C MET A 180 -8.08 11.58 9.81
N GLU A 181 -7.99 11.85 11.11
CA GLU A 181 -9.10 12.37 11.92
C GLU A 181 -9.60 13.72 11.38
N VAL A 182 -8.69 14.64 11.04
CA VAL A 182 -9.05 15.92 10.42
C VAL A 182 -9.82 15.70 9.12
N SER A 183 -9.31 14.84 8.22
CA SER A 183 -10.02 14.51 6.96
C SER A 183 -11.41 13.92 7.21
N GLU A 184 -11.55 13.07 8.22
CA GLU A 184 -12.83 12.46 8.59
C GLU A 184 -13.85 13.50 9.05
N VAL A 185 -13.43 14.45 9.90
CA VAL A 185 -14.27 15.56 10.37
C VAL A 185 -14.76 16.40 9.18
N TYR A 186 -13.89 16.76 8.24
CA TYR A 186 -14.28 17.50 7.04
C TYR A 186 -15.32 16.73 6.20
N LEU A 187 -15.15 15.42 6.03
CA LEU A 187 -16.13 14.58 5.32
C LEU A 187 -17.49 14.57 6.01
N ARG A 188 -17.52 14.49 7.35
CA ARG A 188 -18.78 14.56 8.11
C ARG A 188 -19.46 15.91 7.97
N LEU A 189 -18.70 17.00 8.08
CA LEU A 189 -19.23 18.36 7.93
C LEU A 189 -19.79 18.60 6.53
N GLN A 190 -19.12 18.12 5.48
CA GLN A 190 -19.63 18.22 4.11
C GLN A 190 -20.96 17.46 3.93
N LYS A 191 -21.06 16.24 4.48
CA LYS A 191 -22.31 15.46 4.44
C LYS A 191 -23.44 16.14 5.20
N ALA A 192 -23.15 16.72 6.36
CA ALA A 192 -24.14 17.45 7.14
C ALA A 192 -24.62 18.72 6.42
N GLY A 193 -23.71 19.49 5.82
CA GLY A 193 -24.06 20.68 5.03
C GLY A 193 -25.01 20.38 3.88
N VAL A 194 -24.75 19.31 3.12
CA VAL A 194 -25.59 18.88 1.98
C VAL A 194 -27.00 18.45 2.43
N SER A 195 -27.15 17.89 3.63
CA SER A 195 -28.49 17.52 4.15
C SER A 195 -29.35 18.73 4.53
N THR A 196 -28.74 19.85 4.93
CA THR A 196 -29.46 21.09 5.29
C THR A 196 -29.93 21.89 4.10
N GLU A 197 -29.28 21.79 2.93
CA GLU A 197 -29.68 22.52 1.72
C GLU A 197 -30.72 21.77 0.86
N ALA A 198 -30.93 20.48 1.14
CA ALA A 198 -31.90 19.63 0.44
C ALA A 198 -33.25 19.45 1.19
N SER A 199 -33.46 20.21 2.27
CA SER A 199 -34.68 20.21 3.11
C SER A 199 -35.43 21.53 2.95
#